data_AF-A0A0G4ECR9-F1
#
_entry.id   AF-A0A0G4ECR9-F1
#
_cell.length_a   1.000
_cell.length_b   1.000
_cell.length_c   1.000
_cell.angle_alpha   90.00
_cell.angle_beta   90.00
_cell.angle_gamma   90.00
#
_symmetry.space_group_name_H-M   'P 1'
#
loop_
_entity.id
_entity.type
_entity.pdbx_description
1 polymer ?
#
loop_
_entity_poly.entity_id
_entity_poly.type
_entity_poly.pdbx_seq_one_letter_code
_entity_poly.pdbx_strand_id
1 'polypeptide(L)'
;MAAAATATATAASKIPWTDLQVPPPELQPEFCLVSGQCFSFKPCEAEAGAVEAPSDGAGDGVSDSKEWVGVIGRGVYHIRQTEQTTLFRCLHHSRYSSDGSECVAEVREFFRLHTEMAPLYRRWEGADARMRQIVPALRGARVIQQDATECLFTFICSSNNNISRITLMIDRLKRHYGDLIATITSPTPTLTGAALQEHQDSISRDGSGGGLRSSSDERRAEEEGGGGEHAGSGYSWYSFPTIDRLAAASEQGLRSIGLGYRAKSVVETAKALKELGGEAFLQKLKSPTMTRQEVQKELLQFRGVGRKVADCVGLFSLDRFDAIPVDTHVWRIACRDLDRSLQSAKSLTPAVYDRVGDLFRDRYGSRAGWAHSLLFTAELPAFRARLPASLQQEMSEFAVSEKEAKKTERAARKRRRTGAEGEGEGEEEGEGEGDGGGDAEE
;
A
#
# COMPACT_ATOMS: atom_id res chain seq x y z
N MET A 1 -8.40 23.02 24.37
CA MET A 1 -7.12 23.32 23.71
C MET A 1 -5.98 22.94 24.66
N ALA A 2 -5.50 21.70 24.57
CA ALA A 2 -4.26 21.32 25.23
C ALA A 2 -3.11 21.77 24.33
N ALA A 3 -2.16 22.54 24.88
CA ALA A 3 -0.97 22.95 24.18
C ALA A 3 -0.24 21.70 23.65
N ALA A 4 -0.08 21.60 22.33
CA ALA A 4 0.80 20.61 21.74
C ALA A 4 2.20 20.92 22.26
N ALA A 5 2.75 20.06 23.10
CA ALA A 5 4.15 20.14 23.48
C ALA A 5 4.97 19.98 22.20
N THR A 6 5.52 21.09 21.71
CA THR A 6 6.48 21.09 20.61
C THR A 6 7.71 20.36 21.12
N ALA A 7 7.78 19.05 20.86
CA ALA A 7 8.97 18.27 21.13
C ALA A 7 10.03 18.69 20.10
N THR A 8 10.78 19.74 20.43
CA THR A 8 12.00 20.12 19.71
C THR A 8 12.95 18.93 19.81
N ALA A 9 13.15 18.22 18.70
CA ALA A 9 13.94 17.00 18.68
C ALA A 9 15.40 17.29 19.01
N THR A 10 16.00 16.40 19.81
CA THR A 10 17.46 16.22 19.82
C THR A 10 17.91 16.01 18.38
N ALA A 11 18.97 16.72 17.94
CA ALA A 11 19.58 16.52 16.63
C ALA A 11 19.70 15.02 16.32
N ALA A 12 19.05 14.52 15.26
CA ALA A 12 18.90 13.09 15.01
C ALA A 12 20.25 12.35 14.92
N SER A 13 21.32 13.06 14.53
CA SER A 13 22.70 12.55 14.51
C SER A 13 23.26 12.17 15.88
N LYS A 14 22.69 12.68 16.98
CA LYS A 14 23.16 12.41 18.35
C LYS A 14 22.53 11.16 18.97
N ILE A 15 21.53 10.58 18.32
CA ILE A 15 20.86 9.37 18.80
C ILE A 15 21.65 8.16 18.26
N PRO A 16 22.16 7.24 19.10
CA PRO A 16 22.95 6.11 18.63
C PRO A 16 22.08 5.11 17.83
N TRP A 17 22.68 4.49 16.81
CA TRP A 17 22.05 3.37 16.11
C TRP A 17 21.91 2.17 17.04
N THR A 18 20.76 1.51 16.97
CA THR A 18 20.51 0.21 17.61
C THR A 18 20.48 -0.87 16.54
N ASP A 19 21.26 -1.93 16.73
CA ASP A 19 21.30 -3.08 15.83
C ASP A 19 20.17 -4.06 16.17
N LEU A 20 19.33 -4.42 15.18
CA LEU A 20 18.32 -5.47 15.34
C LEU A 20 18.91 -6.89 15.37
N GLN A 21 20.19 -7.03 15.03
CA GLN A 21 20.92 -8.29 14.95
C GLN A 21 20.20 -9.30 14.07
N VAL A 22 19.78 -8.84 12.89
CA VAL A 22 19.00 -9.62 11.93
C VAL A 22 19.72 -9.63 10.58
N PRO A 23 20.16 -10.79 10.09
CA PRO A 23 20.93 -10.85 8.85
C PRO A 23 20.03 -10.58 7.63
N PRO A 24 20.57 -10.12 6.49
CA PRO A 24 19.79 -9.78 5.30
C PRO A 24 18.87 -10.90 4.77
N PRO A 25 19.26 -12.20 4.82
CA PRO A 25 18.35 -13.29 4.50
C PRO A 25 17.05 -13.33 5.31
N GLU A 26 17.04 -12.76 6.52
CA GLU A 26 15.88 -12.74 7.40
C GLU A 26 15.11 -11.41 7.34
N LEU A 27 15.78 -10.28 7.04
CA LEU A 27 15.12 -8.99 6.84
C LEU A 27 15.92 -8.12 5.86
N GLN A 28 15.25 -7.65 4.82
CA GLN A 28 15.67 -6.49 4.02
C GLN A 28 14.51 -5.47 4.02
N PRO A 29 14.64 -4.35 4.76
CA PRO A 29 13.60 -3.33 4.84
C PRO A 29 13.11 -2.82 3.47
N GLU A 30 13.96 -2.80 2.43
CA GLU A 30 13.53 -2.38 1.09
C GLU A 30 12.36 -3.21 0.54
N PHE A 31 12.35 -4.52 0.78
CA PHE A 31 11.26 -5.39 0.32
C PHE A 31 10.01 -5.27 1.17
N CYS A 32 10.12 -4.57 2.31
CA CYS A 32 9.04 -4.44 3.27
C CYS A 32 8.38 -3.06 3.21
N LEU A 33 9.18 -1.99 3.17
CA LEU A 33 8.74 -0.63 3.38
C LEU A 33 8.19 0.04 2.12
N VAL A 34 8.56 -0.46 0.93
CA VAL A 34 8.15 0.11 -0.36
C VAL A 34 7.40 -0.87 -1.27
N SER A 35 7.00 -2.05 -0.76
CA SER A 35 6.25 -3.08 -1.50
C SER A 35 4.73 -2.87 -1.49
N GLY A 36 4.25 -1.72 -1.01
CA GLY A 36 2.82 -1.38 -0.99
C GLY A 36 2.02 -2.03 0.14
N GLN A 37 2.70 -2.66 1.12
CA GLN A 37 2.05 -3.11 2.35
C GLN A 37 1.89 -1.98 3.38
N CYS A 38 2.86 -1.06 3.53
CA CYS A 38 2.73 0.18 4.31
C CYS A 38 3.02 1.42 3.47
N PHE A 39 2.59 2.58 3.98
CA PHE A 39 2.73 3.88 3.32
C PHE A 39 3.27 4.96 4.28
N SER A 40 3.92 4.52 5.37
CA SER A 40 4.31 5.36 6.52
C SER A 40 5.80 5.65 6.58
N PHE A 41 6.56 5.14 5.61
CA PHE A 41 8.00 5.29 5.49
C PHE A 41 8.35 6.02 4.21
N LYS A 42 9.31 6.92 4.29
CA LYS A 42 9.85 7.71 3.18
C LYS A 42 11.34 7.44 3.05
N PRO A 43 11.85 7.17 1.83
CA PRO A 43 13.28 6.99 1.63
C PRO A 43 14.02 8.30 1.90
N CYS A 44 15.25 8.20 2.41
CA CYS A 44 16.14 9.32 2.63
C CYS A 44 17.56 9.03 2.11
N GLU A 45 18.33 10.09 1.90
CA GLU A 45 19.75 10.00 1.60
C GLU A 45 20.46 9.35 2.79
N ALA A 46 21.37 8.44 2.49
CA ALA A 46 22.19 7.82 3.51
C ALA A 46 23.06 8.88 4.20
N GLU A 47 23.08 8.89 5.54
CA GLU A 47 23.99 9.77 6.28
C GLU A 47 25.45 9.44 5.93
N ALA A 48 26.15 10.37 5.27
CA ALA A 48 27.56 10.23 4.95
C ALA A 48 28.40 10.11 6.25
N GLY A 49 29.18 9.03 6.39
CA GLY A 49 30.23 8.91 7.41
C GLY A 49 29.88 8.21 8.72
N ALA A 50 28.72 7.57 8.88
CA ALA A 50 28.38 6.83 10.10
C ALA A 50 28.53 5.31 9.94
N VAL A 51 29.77 4.85 9.72
CA VAL A 51 30.16 3.45 9.92
C VAL A 51 31.34 3.44 10.89
N GLU A 52 31.07 3.61 12.19
CA GLU A 52 31.88 2.90 13.17
C GLU A 52 31.28 1.49 13.23
N ALA A 53 31.72 0.64 12.30
CA ALA A 53 31.57 -0.80 12.47
C ALA A 53 32.30 -1.20 13.77
N PRO A 54 31.83 -2.23 14.50
CA PRO A 54 32.65 -2.84 15.54
C PRO A 54 34.01 -3.19 14.95
N SER A 55 35.07 -2.73 15.62
CA SER A 55 36.45 -2.84 15.16
C SER A 55 36.88 -4.30 15.05
N ASP A 56 36.66 -4.93 13.89
CA ASP A 56 37.40 -6.10 13.43
C ASP A 56 37.33 -6.12 11.89
N GLY A 57 38.44 -5.72 11.27
CA GLY A 57 38.46 -5.15 9.93
C GLY A 57 38.18 -6.10 8.76
N ALA A 58 37.64 -5.51 7.69
CA ALA A 58 38.00 -5.75 6.29
C ALA A 58 37.21 -4.80 5.38
N GLY A 59 37.91 -4.01 4.57
CA GLY A 59 37.48 -3.67 3.21
C GLY A 59 36.82 -2.31 2.99
N ASP A 60 37.46 -1.52 2.14
CA ASP A 60 36.94 -0.31 1.47
C ASP A 60 35.57 -0.54 0.80
N GLY A 61 34.66 0.41 1.00
CA GLY A 61 33.41 0.48 0.24
C GLY A 61 32.53 1.61 0.78
N VAL A 62 32.24 2.61 -0.05
CA VAL A 62 31.14 3.55 0.20
C VAL A 62 29.89 2.70 0.41
N SER A 63 29.36 2.71 1.63
CA SER A 63 28.21 1.88 2.01
C SER A 63 26.99 2.28 1.17
N ASP A 64 26.52 1.39 0.28
CA ASP A 64 25.24 1.54 -0.45
C ASP A 64 24.05 1.23 0.50
N SER A 65 24.12 1.80 1.71
CA SER A 65 23.08 1.65 2.71
C SER A 65 21.82 2.35 2.26
N LYS A 66 20.69 1.71 2.47
CA LYS A 66 19.36 2.27 2.15
C LYS A 66 18.68 2.68 3.44
N GLU A 67 18.09 3.86 3.44
CA GLU A 67 17.53 4.46 4.65
C GLU A 67 16.10 4.93 4.44
N TRP A 68 15.31 4.82 5.50
CA TRP A 68 13.93 5.29 5.55
C TRP A 68 13.61 5.92 6.89
N VAL A 69 12.89 7.03 6.88
CA VAL A 69 12.26 7.58 8.09
C VAL A 69 10.76 7.35 8.01
N GLY A 70 10.15 6.93 9.11
CA GLY A 70 8.72 6.67 9.14
C GLY A 70 8.14 6.56 10.53
N VAL A 71 6.84 6.29 10.57
CA VAL A 71 6.08 6.14 11.82
C VAL A 71 5.73 4.68 12.04
N ILE A 72 6.03 4.19 13.25
CA ILE A 72 5.49 2.94 13.79
C ILE A 72 4.74 3.32 15.07
N GLY A 73 3.46 2.94 15.16
CA GLY A 73 2.63 3.31 16.30
C GLY A 73 2.62 4.83 16.55
N ARG A 74 3.20 5.25 17.67
CA ARG A 74 3.38 6.68 18.01
C ARG A 74 4.86 7.08 18.15
N GLY A 75 5.75 6.36 17.48
CA GLY A 75 7.16 6.68 17.35
C GLY A 75 7.56 7.05 15.93
N VAL A 76 8.58 7.89 15.80
CA VAL A 76 9.27 8.20 14.57
C VAL A 76 10.59 7.45 14.57
N TYR A 77 10.80 6.63 13.54
CA TYR A 77 11.93 5.73 13.42
C TYR A 77 12.74 6.02 12.17
N HIS A 78 14.05 6.02 12.31
CA HIS A 78 15.00 5.99 11.20
C HIS A 78 15.50 4.55 11.06
N ILE A 79 15.25 3.90 9.92
CA ILE A 79 15.64 2.52 9.62
C ILE A 79 16.74 2.55 8.56
N ARG A 80 17.84 1.83 8.81
CA ARG A 80 18.95 1.66 7.87
C ARG A 80 19.13 0.18 7.57
N GLN A 81 19.13 -0.16 6.29
CA GLN A 81 19.55 -1.47 5.79
C GLN A 81 21.04 -1.41 5.46
N THR A 82 21.82 -2.34 5.99
CA THR A 82 23.24 -2.53 5.62
C THR A 82 23.42 -3.87 4.92
N GLU A 83 24.64 -4.17 4.49
CA GLU A 83 24.98 -5.46 3.90
C GLU A 83 24.97 -6.61 4.92
N GLN A 84 25.06 -6.31 6.23
CA GLN A 84 25.20 -7.30 7.30
C GLN A 84 23.98 -7.35 8.24
N THR A 85 23.24 -6.25 8.40
CA THR A 85 22.14 -6.17 9.37
C THR A 85 21.14 -5.06 9.03
N THR A 86 20.12 -4.91 9.88
CA THR A 86 19.24 -3.73 9.91
C THR A 86 19.46 -2.96 11.21
N LEU A 87 19.77 -1.67 11.08
CA LEU A 87 19.89 -0.74 12.19
C LEU A 87 18.65 0.15 12.29
N PHE A 88 18.34 0.63 13.49
CA PHE A 88 17.34 1.67 13.66
C PHE A 88 17.73 2.72 14.71
N ARG A 89 17.14 3.91 14.63
CA ARG A 89 17.11 4.93 15.67
C ARG A 89 15.67 5.32 15.95
N CYS A 90 15.31 5.44 17.22
CA CYS A 90 14.07 6.09 17.60
C CYS A 90 14.32 7.60 17.70
N LEU A 91 13.80 8.36 16.74
CA LEU A 91 13.95 9.82 16.70
C LEU A 91 13.00 10.52 17.68
N HIS A 92 11.85 9.90 17.94
CA HIS A 92 10.88 10.33 18.92
C HIS A 92 9.94 9.17 19.25
N HIS A 93 9.51 9.05 20.51
CA HIS A 93 8.42 8.15 20.89
C HIS A 93 7.60 8.75 22.03
N SER A 94 6.29 8.92 21.83
CA SER A 94 5.42 9.59 22.81
C SER A 94 5.32 8.89 24.18
N ARG A 95 5.73 7.62 24.27
CA ARG A 95 5.79 6.83 25.52
C ARG A 95 7.22 6.39 25.85
N TYR A 96 8.21 7.24 25.60
CA TYR A 96 9.63 6.88 25.80
C TYR A 96 9.90 6.46 27.25
N SER A 97 10.45 5.26 27.45
CA SER A 97 11.13 4.89 28.69
C SER A 97 12.62 5.22 28.55
N SER A 98 13.32 5.40 29.67
CA SER A 98 14.73 5.79 29.67
C SER A 98 15.68 4.77 29.05
N ASP A 99 15.28 3.50 28.89
CA ASP A 99 16.14 2.44 28.36
C ASP A 99 15.87 2.09 26.87
N GLY A 100 14.81 2.62 26.28
CA GLY A 100 14.46 2.41 24.87
C GLY A 100 14.06 0.98 24.51
N SER A 101 13.87 0.09 25.48
CA SER A 101 13.53 -1.33 25.26
C SER A 101 12.20 -1.51 24.50
N GLU A 102 11.22 -0.63 24.72
CA GLU A 102 9.95 -0.65 24.00
C GLU A 102 10.13 -0.34 22.52
N CYS A 103 11.09 0.51 22.16
CA CYS A 103 11.37 0.83 20.76
C CYS A 103 11.93 -0.37 20.01
N VAL A 104 12.82 -1.14 20.65
CA VAL A 104 13.32 -2.40 20.10
C VAL A 104 12.17 -3.38 19.91
N ALA A 105 11.35 -3.61 20.94
CA ALA A 105 10.23 -4.53 20.87
C ALA A 105 9.22 -4.14 19.77
N GLU A 106 8.88 -2.86 19.64
CA GLU A 106 7.94 -2.35 18.64
C GLU A 106 8.48 -2.53 17.21
N VAL A 107 9.76 -2.22 16.95
CA VAL A 107 10.37 -2.43 15.63
C VAL A 107 10.48 -3.93 15.30
N ARG A 108 10.85 -4.78 16.26
CA ARG A 108 10.92 -6.23 16.07
C ARG A 108 9.54 -6.83 15.77
N GLU A 109 8.50 -6.36 16.43
CA GLU A 109 7.12 -6.80 16.17
C GLU A 109 6.61 -6.29 14.82
N PHE A 110 6.89 -5.03 14.47
CA PHE A 110 6.54 -4.45 13.17
C PHE A 110 7.08 -5.28 11.99
N PHE A 111 8.33 -5.74 12.07
CA PHE A 111 8.91 -6.64 11.06
C PHE A 111 8.61 -8.14 11.33
N ARG A 112 7.90 -8.48 12.41
CA ARG A 112 7.56 -9.84 12.83
C ARG A 112 8.78 -10.76 12.99
N LEU A 113 9.85 -10.25 13.59
CA LEU A 113 11.14 -10.94 13.72
C LEU A 113 11.09 -12.18 14.63
N HIS A 114 9.95 -12.46 15.25
CA HIS A 114 9.70 -13.71 15.98
C HIS A 114 9.50 -14.93 15.08
N THR A 115 9.23 -14.75 13.77
CA THR A 115 9.05 -15.85 12.81
C THR A 115 10.33 -16.04 11.99
N GLU A 116 10.95 -17.21 11.97
CA GLU A 116 12.11 -17.46 11.10
C GLU A 116 11.71 -17.60 9.62
N MET A 117 12.41 -16.91 8.72
CA MET A 117 12.11 -16.94 7.28
C MET A 117 12.77 -18.11 6.56
N ALA A 118 13.96 -18.54 6.98
CA ALA A 118 14.68 -19.62 6.30
C ALA A 118 13.87 -20.92 6.10
N PRO A 119 13.11 -21.44 7.09
CA PRO A 119 12.25 -22.61 6.87
C PRO A 119 11.12 -22.35 5.86
N LEU A 120 10.56 -21.13 5.86
CA LEU A 120 9.49 -20.75 4.94
C LEU A 120 10.00 -20.66 3.51
N TYR A 121 11.15 -20.02 3.29
CA TYR A 121 11.79 -19.94 1.98
C TYR A 121 12.11 -21.32 1.42
N ARG A 122 12.72 -22.22 2.21
CA ARG A 122 12.98 -23.60 1.77
C ARG A 122 11.71 -24.31 1.32
N ARG A 123 10.61 -24.14 2.06
CA ARG A 123 9.31 -24.73 1.69
C ARG A 123 8.80 -24.16 0.37
N TRP A 124 8.84 -22.85 0.18
CA TRP A 124 8.32 -22.20 -1.03
C TRP A 124 9.18 -22.49 -2.26
N GLU A 125 10.51 -22.49 -2.14
CA GLU A 125 11.45 -22.91 -3.20
C GLU A 125 11.23 -24.37 -3.63
N GLY A 126 10.80 -25.22 -2.69
CA GLY A 126 10.40 -26.60 -2.95
C GLY A 126 9.03 -26.76 -3.60
N ALA A 127 8.14 -25.77 -3.44
CA ALA A 127 6.75 -25.87 -3.88
C ALA A 127 6.58 -25.71 -5.40
N ASP A 128 7.33 -24.81 -6.04
CA ASP A 128 7.31 -24.64 -7.50
C ASP A 128 8.58 -23.95 -8.06
N ALA A 129 8.71 -23.98 -9.39
CA ALA A 129 9.85 -23.38 -10.10
C ALA A 129 9.88 -21.85 -10.04
N ARG A 130 8.71 -21.18 -9.97
CA ARG A 130 8.60 -19.72 -9.93
C ARG A 130 9.20 -19.19 -8.63
N MET A 131 8.83 -19.79 -7.50
CA MET A 131 9.39 -19.45 -6.19
C MET A 131 10.89 -19.73 -6.10
N ARG A 132 11.38 -20.82 -6.69
CA ARG A 132 12.82 -21.13 -6.77
C ARG A 132 13.63 -20.04 -7.46
N GLN A 133 13.02 -19.29 -8.38
CA GLN A 133 13.66 -18.16 -9.07
C GLN A 133 13.50 -16.85 -8.30
N ILE A 134 12.38 -16.64 -7.61
CA ILE A 134 12.06 -15.37 -6.92
C ILE A 134 12.69 -15.27 -5.54
N VAL A 135 12.68 -16.34 -4.75
CA VAL A 135 13.15 -16.34 -3.36
C VAL A 135 14.62 -15.88 -3.24
N PRO A 136 15.57 -16.33 -4.09
CA PRO A 136 16.95 -15.82 -4.04
C PRO A 136 17.05 -14.31 -4.31
N ALA A 137 16.20 -13.77 -5.18
CA ALA A 137 16.22 -12.36 -5.58
C ALA A 137 15.59 -11.41 -4.55
N LEU A 138 14.65 -11.91 -3.73
CA LEU A 138 13.86 -11.13 -2.77
C LEU A 138 13.97 -11.65 -1.33
N ARG A 139 15.09 -12.31 -0.99
CA ARG A 139 15.30 -12.86 0.34
C ARG A 139 15.35 -11.75 1.39
N GLY A 140 14.73 -11.97 2.56
CA GLY A 140 14.54 -10.94 3.58
C GLY A 140 13.22 -10.15 3.42
N ALA A 141 12.43 -10.41 2.38
CA ALA A 141 11.07 -9.89 2.25
C ALA A 141 10.15 -10.50 3.30
N ARG A 142 9.43 -9.64 4.03
CA ARG A 142 8.50 -10.02 5.11
C ARG A 142 7.15 -9.33 4.97
N VAL A 143 6.14 -9.97 5.55
CA VAL A 143 4.85 -9.33 5.82
C VAL A 143 4.98 -8.57 7.13
N ILE A 144 4.75 -7.26 7.11
CA ILE A 144 4.80 -6.43 8.33
C ILE A 144 3.56 -6.61 9.21
N GLN A 145 3.66 -6.22 10.48
CA GLN A 145 2.55 -6.07 11.42
C GLN A 145 2.15 -4.60 11.49
N GLN A 146 1.04 -4.25 10.84
CA GLN A 146 0.47 -2.91 10.92
C GLN A 146 -0.52 -2.78 12.08
N ASP A 147 -0.74 -1.54 12.51
CA ASP A 147 -1.91 -1.17 13.29
C ASP A 147 -3.19 -1.46 12.48
N ALA A 148 -4.20 -2.06 13.11
CA ALA A 148 -5.40 -2.53 12.42
C ALA A 148 -6.27 -1.36 11.91
N THR A 149 -6.33 -0.25 12.65
CA THR A 149 -7.07 0.94 12.25
C THR A 149 -6.41 1.59 11.05
N GLU A 150 -5.11 1.87 11.13
CA GLU A 150 -4.32 2.40 10.01
C GLU A 150 -4.42 1.51 8.78
N CYS A 151 -4.28 0.18 8.95
CA CYS A 151 -4.36 -0.79 7.86
C CYS A 151 -5.73 -0.75 7.16
N LEU A 152 -6.82 -0.79 7.93
CA LEU A 152 -8.19 -0.78 7.40
C LEU A 152 -8.46 0.47 6.55
N PHE A 153 -8.24 1.66 7.10
CA PHE A 153 -8.53 2.90 6.38
C PHE A 153 -7.56 3.17 5.23
N THR A 154 -6.31 2.70 5.35
CA THR A 154 -5.33 2.73 4.26
C THR A 154 -5.80 1.89 3.07
N PHE A 155 -6.24 0.65 3.30
CA PHE A 155 -6.67 -0.20 2.20
C PHE A 155 -8.04 0.18 1.63
N ILE A 156 -8.93 0.80 2.42
CA ILE A 156 -10.11 1.51 1.88
C ILE A 156 -9.67 2.60 0.88
N CYS A 157 -8.60 3.33 1.19
CA CYS A 157 -8.03 4.36 0.30
C CYS A 157 -7.31 3.78 -0.95
N SER A 158 -6.97 2.48 -0.93
CA SER A 158 -6.21 1.80 -1.98
C SER A 158 -7.03 1.33 -3.17
N SER A 159 -8.35 1.19 -3.04
CA SER A 159 -9.20 0.57 -4.06
C SER A 159 -9.14 1.34 -5.39
N ASN A 160 -8.80 0.67 -6.49
CA ASN A 160 -8.61 1.28 -7.81
C ASN A 160 -7.67 2.51 -7.77
N ASN A 161 -6.43 2.28 -7.31
CA ASN A 161 -5.43 3.31 -7.09
C ASN A 161 -4.02 2.75 -7.34
N ASN A 162 -2.98 3.60 -7.28
CA ASN A 162 -1.57 3.17 -7.36
C ASN A 162 -0.82 3.58 -6.09
N ILE A 163 0.32 2.92 -5.83
CA ILE A 163 1.11 3.10 -4.59
C ILE A 163 1.40 4.58 -4.32
N SER A 164 1.94 5.32 -5.30
CA SER A 164 2.29 6.73 -5.13
C SER A 164 1.10 7.61 -4.72
N ARG A 165 -0.05 7.44 -5.36
CA ARG A 165 -1.27 8.21 -5.03
C ARG A 165 -1.85 7.79 -3.69
N ILE A 166 -1.74 6.52 -3.31
CA ILE A 166 -2.15 6.06 -1.97
C ILE A 166 -1.25 6.72 -0.92
N THR A 167 0.08 6.67 -1.08
CA THR A 167 1.03 7.33 -0.17
C THR A 167 0.66 8.78 0.07
N LEU A 168 0.42 9.55 -1.00
CA LEU A 168 0.03 10.95 -0.92
C LEU A 168 -1.30 11.17 -0.20
N MET A 169 -2.31 10.33 -0.48
CA MET A 169 -3.61 10.41 0.19
C MET A 169 -3.48 10.14 1.69
N ILE A 170 -2.68 9.15 2.08
CA ILE A 170 -2.46 8.81 3.50
C ILE A 170 -1.64 9.89 4.20
N ASP A 171 -0.61 10.45 3.57
CA ASP A 171 0.17 11.56 4.12
C ASP A 171 -0.71 12.78 4.41
N ARG A 172 -1.59 13.16 3.46
CA ARG A 172 -2.57 14.25 3.66
C ARG A 172 -3.57 13.94 4.77
N LEU A 173 -4.05 12.70 4.83
CA LEU A 173 -4.97 12.25 5.87
C LEU A 173 -4.33 12.37 7.26
N LYS A 174 -3.09 11.90 7.41
CA LYS A 174 -2.29 12.00 8.64
C LYS A 174 -2.03 13.44 9.04
N ARG A 175 -1.60 14.31 8.10
CA ARG A 175 -1.35 15.73 8.39
C ARG A 175 -2.59 16.49 8.86
N HIS A 176 -3.75 16.21 8.24
CA HIS A 176 -4.96 16.99 8.50
C HIS A 176 -5.77 16.49 9.70
N TYR A 177 -5.78 15.17 9.95
CA TYR A 177 -6.60 14.56 11.01
C TYR A 177 -5.79 13.81 12.08
N GLY A 178 -4.49 13.59 11.87
CA GLY A 178 -3.59 12.95 12.83
C GLY A 178 -3.08 13.92 13.89
N ASP A 179 -2.50 13.36 14.96
CA ASP A 179 -1.74 14.17 15.93
C ASP A 179 -0.35 14.45 15.39
N LEU A 180 0.16 15.66 15.59
CA LEU A 180 1.60 15.90 15.47
C LEU A 180 2.33 15.01 16.49
N ILE A 181 3.21 14.13 16.01
CA ILE A 181 4.08 13.30 16.84
C ILE A 181 5.34 14.10 17.18
N ALA A 182 6.05 14.57 16.16
CA ALA A 182 7.28 15.33 16.32
C ALA A 182 7.63 16.10 15.05
N THR A 183 8.40 17.18 15.22
CA THR A 183 9.09 17.86 14.12
C THR A 183 10.58 17.56 14.25
N ILE A 184 11.14 16.81 13.29
CA ILE A 184 12.56 16.44 13.29
C ILE A 184 13.35 17.50 12.54
N THR A 185 14.19 18.23 13.27
CA THR A 185 15.07 19.29 12.75
C THR A 185 16.49 18.78 12.49
N SER A 186 17.20 19.49 11.59
CA SER A 186 18.53 19.16 11.08
C SER A 186 19.57 18.74 12.15
N PRO A 187 20.48 17.79 11.86
CA PRO A 187 20.53 17.00 10.63
C PRO A 187 19.42 15.97 10.63
N THR A 188 18.48 16.14 9.71
CA THR A 188 17.42 15.19 9.39
C THR A 188 17.94 14.46 8.16
N PRO A 189 17.78 13.14 8.05
CA PRO A 189 18.05 12.45 6.80
C PRO A 189 17.31 13.17 5.66
N THR A 190 18.04 13.61 4.64
CA THR A 190 17.46 14.35 3.51
C THR A 190 16.46 13.41 2.83
N LEU A 191 15.16 13.66 2.93
CA LEU A 191 14.17 12.84 2.25
C LEU A 191 14.41 12.93 0.73
N THR A 192 14.27 11.83 -0.02
CA THR A 192 14.56 11.82 -1.46
C THR A 192 13.31 11.82 -2.34
N GLY A 193 13.42 12.38 -3.54
CA GLY A 193 12.41 12.27 -4.60
C GLY A 193 11.07 12.95 -4.30
N ALA A 194 9.96 12.26 -4.59
CA ALA A 194 8.59 12.78 -4.41
C ALA A 194 8.29 13.24 -2.98
N ALA A 195 9.00 12.72 -1.98
CA ALA A 195 8.86 13.08 -0.58
C ALA A 195 9.17 14.58 -0.29
N LEU A 196 10.04 15.22 -1.08
CA LEU A 196 10.36 16.65 -0.98
C LEU A 196 9.34 17.53 -1.70
N GLN A 197 8.92 17.13 -2.90
CA GLN A 197 7.89 17.84 -3.68
C GLN A 197 6.57 17.94 -2.89
N GLU A 198 6.21 16.89 -2.16
CA GLU A 198 5.04 16.83 -1.27
C GLU A 198 5.09 17.84 -0.12
N HIS A 199 6.28 18.09 0.45
CA HIS A 199 6.46 19.07 1.52
C HIS A 199 6.33 20.50 0.96
N GLN A 200 6.97 20.78 -0.17
CA GLN A 200 6.95 22.10 -0.83
C GLN A 200 5.56 22.47 -1.38
N ASP A 201 4.82 21.51 -1.95
CA ASP A 201 3.45 21.72 -2.43
C ASP A 201 2.46 21.97 -1.27
N SER A 202 2.74 21.45 -0.07
CA SER A 202 1.91 21.68 1.12
C SER A 202 2.11 23.06 1.73
N ILE A 203 3.36 23.54 1.83
CA ILE A 203 3.69 24.89 2.31
C ILE A 203 3.10 25.95 1.36
N SER A 204 3.14 25.71 0.06
CA SER A 204 2.64 26.65 -0.95
C SER A 204 1.12 26.85 -0.93
N ARG A 205 0.35 25.94 -0.31
CA ARG A 205 -1.12 26.03 -0.23
C ARG A 205 -1.65 26.64 1.07
N ASP A 206 -0.87 26.62 2.14
CA ASP A 206 -1.23 27.26 3.42
C ASP A 206 -0.91 28.77 3.45
N GLY A 207 -0.35 29.32 2.36
CA GLY A 207 0.08 30.73 2.24
C GLY A 207 -0.85 31.70 1.51
N SER A 208 -2.11 31.36 1.19
CA SER A 208 -3.04 32.37 0.66
C SER A 208 -4.51 32.09 1.00
N GLY A 209 -5.04 32.89 1.92
CA GLY A 209 -6.48 33.04 2.11
C GLY A 209 -7.09 33.84 0.96
N GLY A 210 -8.26 33.39 0.49
CA GLY A 210 -9.37 34.17 -0.07
C GLY A 210 -9.08 35.14 -1.22
N GLY A 211 -9.51 34.78 -2.44
CA GLY A 211 -9.67 35.74 -3.54
C GLY A 211 -10.34 35.13 -4.78
N LEU A 212 -11.52 35.64 -5.12
CA LEU A 212 -12.28 35.33 -6.34
C LEU A 212 -11.54 35.79 -7.61
N ARG A 213 -11.65 34.99 -8.69
CA ARG A 213 -11.73 35.30 -10.16
C ARG A 213 -10.83 36.44 -10.70
N SER A 214 -10.05 36.21 -11.75
CA SER A 214 -10.46 36.39 -13.17
C SER A 214 -9.24 36.24 -14.10
N SER A 215 -9.50 35.94 -15.38
CA SER A 215 -8.55 35.76 -16.48
C SER A 215 -7.69 36.97 -16.84
N SER A 216 -6.67 36.68 -17.67
CA SER A 216 -5.76 37.55 -18.45
C SER A 216 -4.69 38.32 -17.68
N ASP A 217 -3.47 37.79 -17.64
CA ASP A 217 -2.37 38.33 -18.45
C ASP A 217 -1.07 37.52 -18.26
N GLU A 218 -0.58 37.00 -19.38
CA GLU A 218 0.73 36.37 -19.52
C GLU A 218 1.82 37.43 -19.69
N ARG A 219 2.99 37.18 -19.09
CA ARG A 219 4.33 37.77 -19.34
C ARG A 219 4.65 39.09 -18.63
N ARG A 220 5.49 38.99 -17.60
CA ARG A 220 6.85 39.58 -17.49
C ARG A 220 7.25 39.69 -16.02
N ALA A 221 8.30 38.97 -15.65
CA ALA A 221 9.37 39.38 -14.72
C ALA A 221 10.14 38.12 -14.29
N GLU A 222 11.07 37.68 -15.14
CA GLU A 222 12.30 37.02 -14.67
C GLU A 222 13.34 38.12 -14.39
N GLU A 223 14.27 37.80 -13.48
CA GLU A 223 15.45 38.57 -13.06
C GLU A 223 15.20 39.70 -12.05
N GLU A 224 15.32 39.37 -10.77
CA GLU A 224 16.40 39.84 -9.88
C GLU A 224 16.11 39.41 -8.43
N GLY A 225 17.08 38.75 -7.77
CA GLY A 225 17.10 38.69 -6.30
C GLY A 225 17.39 37.33 -5.67
N GLY A 226 18.68 36.95 -5.65
CA GLY A 226 19.32 36.40 -4.45
C GLY A 226 19.04 34.94 -4.11
N GLY A 227 20.06 34.09 -4.36
CA GLY A 227 20.22 32.83 -3.66
C GLY A 227 20.22 33.06 -2.15
N GLY A 228 19.20 32.54 -1.49
CA GLY A 228 19.13 32.38 -0.04
C GLY A 228 18.91 30.91 0.25
N GLU A 229 19.96 30.24 0.73
CA GLU A 229 19.84 28.95 1.41
C GLU A 229 18.83 29.09 2.55
N HIS A 230 17.64 28.51 2.42
CA HIS A 230 16.77 28.29 3.57
C HIS A 230 17.30 27.10 4.37
N ALA A 231 18.38 27.35 5.12
CA ALA A 231 18.81 26.51 6.21
C ALA A 231 17.73 26.54 7.32
N GLY A 232 17.03 25.41 7.52
CA GLY A 232 16.39 25.12 8.82
C GLY A 232 14.88 24.82 8.90
N SER A 233 14.23 24.20 7.90
CA SER A 233 12.86 23.67 8.10
C SER A 233 12.88 22.19 8.48
N GLY A 234 12.57 21.83 9.73
CA GLY A 234 12.40 20.43 10.12
C GLY A 234 11.18 19.78 9.44
N TYR A 235 11.14 18.44 9.40
CA TYR A 235 10.02 17.68 8.85
C TYR A 235 9.07 17.22 9.97
N SER A 236 7.78 17.49 9.81
CA SER A 236 6.75 17.13 10.80
C SER A 236 6.09 15.78 10.49
N TRP A 237 6.08 14.90 11.48
CA TRP A 237 5.49 13.57 11.42
C TRP A 237 4.20 13.51 12.22
N TYR A 238 3.18 12.88 11.64
CA TYR A 238 1.84 12.82 12.22
C TYR A 238 1.39 11.38 12.40
N SER A 239 0.61 11.12 13.45
CA SER A 239 -0.01 9.82 13.68
C SER A 239 -1.09 9.53 12.62
N PHE A 240 -1.49 8.27 12.49
CA PHE A 240 -2.77 8.00 11.85
C PHE A 240 -3.92 8.62 12.67
N PRO A 241 -4.99 9.13 12.03
CA PRO A 241 -6.15 9.65 12.76
C PRO A 241 -6.84 8.56 13.59
N THR A 242 -7.33 8.90 14.77
CA THR A 242 -8.14 7.98 15.57
C THR A 242 -9.50 7.73 14.90
N ILE A 243 -10.16 6.62 15.27
CA ILE A 243 -11.51 6.29 14.79
C ILE A 243 -12.47 7.44 15.10
N ASP A 244 -12.39 8.02 16.30
CA ASP A 244 -13.22 9.16 16.70
C ASP A 244 -13.05 10.38 15.79
N ARG A 245 -11.81 10.72 15.41
CA ARG A 245 -11.54 11.84 14.50
C ARG A 245 -12.08 11.57 13.09
N LEU A 246 -11.93 10.35 12.59
CA LEU A 246 -12.48 9.97 11.29
C LEU A 246 -14.01 9.95 11.30
N ALA A 247 -14.63 9.50 12.39
CA ALA A 247 -16.09 9.46 12.55
C ALA A 247 -16.70 10.87 12.65
N ALA A 248 -15.96 11.81 13.25
CA ALA A 248 -16.34 13.23 13.37
C ALA A 248 -16.04 14.05 12.09
N ALA A 249 -15.18 13.56 11.20
CA ALA A 249 -14.87 14.25 9.95
C ALA A 249 -16.08 14.32 9.02
N SER A 250 -16.17 15.41 8.25
CA SER A 250 -17.17 15.53 7.18
C SER A 250 -16.67 14.87 5.89
N GLU A 251 -17.58 14.29 5.11
CA GLU A 251 -17.23 13.75 3.78
C GLU A 251 -16.59 14.84 2.90
N GLN A 252 -17.12 16.06 2.94
CA GLN A 252 -16.59 17.19 2.17
C GLN A 252 -15.17 17.57 2.59
N GLY A 253 -14.83 17.52 3.88
CA GLY A 253 -13.46 17.77 4.36
C GLY A 253 -12.46 16.72 3.89
N LEU A 254 -12.85 15.44 3.89
CA LEU A 254 -12.01 14.39 3.32
C LEU A 254 -11.88 14.50 1.80
N ARG A 255 -12.92 14.96 1.10
CA ARG A 255 -12.86 15.24 -0.35
C ARG A 255 -11.92 16.39 -0.68
N SER A 256 -11.91 17.47 0.10
CA SER A 256 -11.05 18.63 -0.16
C SER A 256 -9.56 18.31 -0.06
N ILE A 257 -9.17 17.32 0.76
CA ILE A 257 -7.78 16.84 0.83
C ILE A 257 -7.46 15.71 -0.19
N GLY A 258 -8.41 15.37 -1.07
CA GLY A 258 -8.16 14.52 -2.24
C GLY A 258 -8.54 13.04 -2.12
N LEU A 259 -9.33 12.64 -1.12
CA LEU A 259 -9.78 11.24 -1.00
C LEU A 259 -10.80 10.84 -2.07
N GLY A 260 -11.47 11.81 -2.70
CA GLY A 260 -12.46 11.59 -3.75
C GLY A 260 -13.67 10.79 -3.24
N TYR A 261 -14.17 9.84 -4.03
CA TYR A 261 -15.34 9.02 -3.65
C TYR A 261 -15.10 8.16 -2.39
N ARG A 262 -13.85 7.91 -2.02
CA ARG A 262 -13.48 7.11 -0.85
C ARG A 262 -13.72 7.84 0.47
N ALA A 263 -13.84 9.17 0.43
CA ALA A 263 -14.20 9.98 1.59
C ALA A 263 -15.45 9.44 2.30
N LYS A 264 -16.48 9.09 1.52
CA LYS A 264 -17.72 8.51 2.05
C LYS A 264 -17.49 7.19 2.76
N SER A 265 -16.70 6.30 2.14
CA SER A 265 -16.33 5.01 2.72
C SER A 265 -15.58 5.17 4.04
N VAL A 266 -14.67 6.15 4.14
CA VAL A 266 -13.92 6.44 5.37
C VAL A 266 -14.84 6.91 6.49
N VAL A 267 -15.71 7.91 6.25
CA VAL A 267 -16.62 8.42 7.29
C VAL A 267 -17.59 7.34 7.77
N GLU A 268 -18.23 6.63 6.84
CA GLU A 268 -19.23 5.62 7.21
C GLU A 268 -18.60 4.42 7.91
N THR A 269 -17.42 3.97 7.45
CA THR A 269 -16.69 2.90 8.14
C THR A 269 -16.25 3.34 9.54
N ALA A 270 -15.76 4.56 9.72
CA ALA A 270 -15.36 5.04 11.05
C ALA A 270 -16.54 5.12 12.03
N LYS A 271 -17.71 5.55 11.57
CA LYS A 271 -18.94 5.56 12.38
C LYS A 271 -19.38 4.14 12.75
N ALA A 272 -19.48 3.24 11.77
CA ALA A 272 -19.88 1.86 12.02
C ALA A 272 -18.88 1.13 12.94
N LEU A 273 -17.58 1.33 12.72
CA LEU A 273 -16.54 0.73 13.55
C LEU A 273 -16.59 1.26 14.99
N LYS A 274 -16.83 2.57 15.17
CA LYS A 274 -17.04 3.16 16.49
C LYS A 274 -18.23 2.54 17.22
N GLU A 275 -19.35 2.34 16.54
CA GLU A 275 -20.55 1.69 17.10
C GLU A 275 -20.30 0.22 17.51
N LEU A 276 -19.40 -0.48 16.80
CA LEU A 276 -19.00 -1.85 17.11
C LEU A 276 -17.95 -1.96 18.24
N GLY A 277 -17.50 -0.84 18.82
CA GLY A 277 -16.51 -0.82 19.91
C GLY A 277 -15.10 -0.39 19.48
N GLY A 278 -14.94 0.20 18.30
CA GLY A 278 -13.69 0.83 17.86
C GLY A 278 -12.53 -0.15 17.74
N GLU A 279 -11.37 0.22 18.28
CA GLU A 279 -10.16 -0.61 18.27
C GLU A 279 -10.38 -1.98 18.93
N ALA A 280 -11.23 -2.07 19.97
CA ALA A 280 -11.51 -3.34 20.65
C ALA A 280 -12.17 -4.37 19.73
N PHE A 281 -13.01 -3.92 18.78
CA PHE A 281 -13.58 -4.79 17.76
C PHE A 281 -12.48 -5.37 16.86
N LEU A 282 -11.55 -4.54 16.37
CA LEU A 282 -10.45 -5.01 15.53
C LEU A 282 -9.52 -5.97 16.29
N GLN A 283 -9.26 -5.71 17.57
CA GLN A 283 -8.47 -6.63 18.40
C GLN A 283 -9.12 -7.99 18.56
N LYS A 284 -10.46 -8.04 18.71
CA LYS A 284 -11.20 -9.30 18.71
C LYS A 284 -10.98 -10.09 17.41
N LEU A 285 -10.96 -9.41 16.26
CA LEU A 285 -10.71 -10.06 14.96
C LEU A 285 -9.29 -10.64 14.83
N LYS A 286 -8.31 -10.12 15.58
CA LYS A 286 -6.94 -10.66 15.62
C LYS A 286 -6.84 -11.98 16.41
N SER A 287 -7.89 -12.38 17.14
CA SER A 287 -7.89 -13.61 17.95
C SER A 287 -7.42 -14.84 17.16
N PRO A 288 -6.57 -15.70 17.73
CA PRO A 288 -6.15 -16.94 17.07
C PRO A 288 -7.30 -17.91 16.82
N THR A 289 -8.43 -17.77 17.53
CA THR A 289 -9.61 -18.64 17.38
C THR A 289 -10.47 -18.30 16.17
N MET A 290 -10.29 -17.14 15.54
CA MET A 290 -11.07 -16.75 14.36
C MET A 290 -10.40 -17.26 13.08
N THR A 291 -11.17 -17.86 12.19
CA THR A 291 -10.69 -18.24 10.86
C THR A 291 -10.56 -17.01 9.97
N ARG A 292 -9.75 -17.13 8.89
CA ARG A 292 -9.65 -16.10 7.85
C ARG A 292 -11.02 -15.74 7.26
N GLN A 293 -11.88 -16.75 7.02
CA GLN A 293 -13.21 -16.55 6.44
C GLN A 293 -14.11 -15.73 7.37
N GLU A 294 -14.07 -16.01 8.69
CA GLU A 294 -14.82 -15.24 9.69
C GLU A 294 -14.33 -13.80 9.76
N VAL A 295 -13.01 -13.58 9.82
CA VAL A 295 -12.42 -12.23 9.79
C VAL A 295 -12.82 -11.48 8.52
N GLN A 296 -12.75 -12.14 7.35
CA GLN A 296 -13.15 -11.52 6.09
C GLN A 296 -14.64 -11.14 6.10
N LYS A 297 -15.51 -12.03 6.59
CA LYS A 297 -16.95 -11.79 6.71
C LYS A 297 -17.26 -10.57 7.60
N GLU A 298 -16.61 -10.49 8.76
CA GLU A 298 -16.75 -9.35 9.67
C GLU A 298 -16.28 -8.04 9.01
N LEU A 299 -15.20 -8.04 8.25
CA LEU A 299 -14.70 -6.83 7.58
C LEU A 299 -15.57 -6.39 6.38
N LEU A 300 -16.21 -7.33 5.68
CA LEU A 300 -17.05 -7.05 4.51
C LEU A 300 -18.30 -6.21 4.82
N GLN A 301 -18.67 -6.06 6.10
CA GLN A 301 -19.79 -5.19 6.49
C GLN A 301 -19.48 -3.69 6.31
N PHE A 302 -18.19 -3.32 6.28
CA PHE A 302 -17.76 -1.93 6.19
C PHE A 302 -17.82 -1.39 4.76
N ARG A 303 -18.27 -0.14 4.61
CA ARG A 303 -18.39 0.49 3.30
C ARG A 303 -17.03 0.66 2.63
N GLY A 304 -16.93 0.21 1.39
CA GLY A 304 -15.68 0.28 0.63
C GLY A 304 -14.70 -0.86 0.94
N VAL A 305 -15.08 -1.80 1.82
CA VAL A 305 -14.32 -3.02 2.07
C VAL A 305 -14.88 -4.15 1.22
N GLY A 306 -14.17 -4.49 0.14
CA GLY A 306 -14.37 -5.73 -0.62
C GLY A 306 -13.42 -6.84 -0.14
N ARG A 307 -13.54 -8.04 -0.71
CA ARG A 307 -12.74 -9.23 -0.32
C ARG A 307 -11.24 -8.96 -0.31
N LYS A 308 -10.72 -8.29 -1.35
CA LYS A 308 -9.32 -7.87 -1.43
C LYS A 308 -8.90 -6.99 -0.26
N VAL A 309 -9.70 -5.97 0.07
CA VAL A 309 -9.40 -5.05 1.18
C VAL A 309 -9.45 -5.81 2.51
N ALA A 310 -10.47 -6.63 2.72
CA ALA A 310 -10.59 -7.46 3.91
C ALA A 310 -9.39 -8.42 4.09
N ASP A 311 -8.94 -9.07 3.01
CA ASP A 311 -7.75 -9.93 3.06
C ASP A 311 -6.46 -9.15 3.27
N CYS A 312 -6.32 -7.93 2.72
CA CYS A 312 -5.17 -7.06 3.03
C CYS A 312 -5.11 -6.77 4.54
N VAL A 313 -6.23 -6.39 5.14
CA VAL A 313 -6.31 -6.14 6.60
C VAL A 313 -6.03 -7.41 7.38
N GLY A 314 -6.63 -8.53 6.97
CA GLY A 314 -6.40 -9.86 7.54
C GLY A 314 -4.91 -10.25 7.57
N LEU A 315 -4.23 -10.11 6.43
CA LEU A 315 -2.83 -10.49 6.25
C LEU A 315 -1.86 -9.55 6.99
N PHE A 316 -2.05 -8.24 6.84
CA PHE A 316 -1.08 -7.25 7.30
C PHE A 316 -1.30 -6.78 8.74
N SER A 317 -2.46 -7.07 9.36
CA SER A 317 -2.75 -6.58 10.72
C SER A 317 -3.42 -7.58 11.67
N LEU A 318 -4.20 -8.55 11.17
CA LEU A 318 -5.04 -9.43 12.01
C LEU A 318 -4.56 -10.90 12.08
N ASP A 319 -3.31 -11.15 11.72
CA ASP A 319 -2.64 -12.46 11.78
C ASP A 319 -3.32 -13.59 10.98
N ARG A 320 -4.04 -13.24 9.91
CA ARG A 320 -4.55 -14.23 8.94
C ARG A 320 -3.48 -14.49 7.88
N PHE A 321 -2.46 -15.26 8.24
CA PHE A 321 -1.28 -15.48 7.40
C PHE A 321 -1.52 -16.30 6.12
N ASP A 322 -2.70 -16.89 5.99
CA ASP A 322 -3.20 -17.62 4.83
C ASP A 322 -4.18 -16.77 3.98
N ALA A 323 -4.39 -15.49 4.34
CA ALA A 323 -5.19 -14.56 3.55
C ALA A 323 -4.49 -14.15 2.25
N ILE A 324 -5.23 -14.15 1.15
CA ILE A 324 -4.72 -13.91 -0.21
C ILE A 324 -5.51 -12.74 -0.82
N PRO A 325 -5.00 -11.51 -0.71
CA PRO A 325 -5.64 -10.34 -1.31
C PRO A 325 -5.60 -10.40 -2.85
N VAL A 326 -6.66 -10.90 -3.49
CA VAL A 326 -6.66 -11.04 -4.96
C VAL A 326 -6.99 -9.71 -5.64
N ASP A 327 -5.97 -9.07 -6.20
CA ASP A 327 -6.09 -7.93 -7.10
C ASP A 327 -5.73 -8.31 -8.56
N THR A 328 -5.52 -7.32 -9.42
CA THR A 328 -5.16 -7.57 -10.83
C THR A 328 -3.77 -8.20 -11.01
N HIS A 329 -2.82 -7.92 -10.12
CA HIS A 329 -1.48 -8.54 -10.17
C HIS A 329 -1.55 -9.98 -9.71
N VAL A 330 -2.26 -10.23 -8.61
CA VAL A 330 -2.43 -11.58 -8.03
C VAL A 330 -3.27 -12.46 -8.94
N TRP A 331 -4.29 -11.89 -9.59
CA TRP A 331 -5.04 -12.57 -10.65
C TRP A 331 -4.14 -13.00 -11.81
N ARG A 332 -3.21 -12.13 -12.24
CA ARG A 332 -2.24 -12.46 -13.29
C ARG A 332 -1.31 -13.59 -12.85
N ILE A 333 -0.78 -13.52 -11.63
CA ILE A 333 0.05 -14.57 -11.04
C ILE A 333 -0.72 -15.90 -11.03
N ALA A 334 -1.96 -15.90 -10.53
CA ALA A 334 -2.79 -17.11 -10.49
C ALA A 334 -3.00 -17.71 -11.88
N CYS A 335 -3.35 -16.90 -12.88
CA CYS A 335 -3.52 -17.34 -14.26
C CYS A 335 -2.22 -17.87 -14.90
N ARG A 336 -1.08 -17.23 -14.63
CA ARG A 336 0.19 -17.56 -15.27
C ARG A 336 0.88 -18.76 -14.61
N ASP A 337 0.86 -18.79 -13.27
CA ASP A 337 1.79 -19.59 -12.46
C ASP A 337 1.08 -20.75 -11.73
N LEU A 338 -0.21 -20.61 -11.45
CA LEU A 338 -0.95 -21.59 -10.66
C LEU A 338 -1.89 -22.43 -11.53
N ASP A 339 -2.77 -21.77 -12.30
CA ASP A 339 -3.80 -22.41 -13.10
C ASP A 339 -4.22 -21.53 -14.30
N ARG A 340 -3.79 -21.94 -15.50
CA ARG A 340 -4.12 -21.24 -16.76
C ARG A 340 -5.60 -21.27 -17.12
N SER A 341 -6.37 -22.23 -16.61
CA SER A 341 -7.81 -22.33 -16.90
C SER A 341 -8.60 -21.12 -16.36
N LEU A 342 -8.05 -20.42 -15.36
CA LEU A 342 -8.64 -19.20 -14.80
C LEU A 342 -8.81 -18.08 -15.84
N GLN A 343 -8.03 -18.08 -16.93
CA GLN A 343 -8.18 -17.10 -18.01
C GLN A 343 -9.56 -17.15 -18.70
N SER A 344 -10.27 -18.27 -18.58
CA SER A 344 -11.64 -18.41 -19.10
C SER A 344 -12.71 -17.71 -18.24
N ALA A 345 -12.37 -17.30 -17.01
CA ALA A 345 -13.30 -16.64 -16.12
C ALA A 345 -13.61 -15.20 -16.58
N LYS A 346 -14.91 -14.89 -16.74
CA LYS A 346 -15.36 -13.57 -17.20
C LYS A 346 -15.20 -12.45 -16.16
N SER A 347 -15.18 -12.81 -14.88
CA SER A 347 -15.04 -11.86 -13.77
C SER A 347 -14.57 -12.56 -12.50
N LEU A 348 -14.02 -11.78 -11.56
CA LEU A 348 -13.59 -12.27 -10.25
C LEU A 348 -14.79 -12.38 -9.30
N THR A 349 -15.67 -13.35 -9.56
CA THR A 349 -16.80 -13.67 -8.67
C THR A 349 -16.29 -14.20 -7.33
N PRO A 350 -17.11 -14.23 -6.27
CA PRO A 350 -16.75 -14.85 -4.99
C PRO A 350 -16.13 -16.25 -5.12
N ALA A 351 -16.73 -17.12 -5.92
CA ALA A 351 -16.22 -18.48 -6.13
C ALA A 351 -14.86 -18.51 -6.84
N VAL A 352 -14.64 -17.63 -7.82
CA VAL A 352 -13.34 -17.52 -8.50
C VAL A 352 -12.29 -16.93 -7.56
N TYR A 353 -12.66 -15.93 -6.76
CA TYR A 353 -11.80 -15.35 -5.73
C TYR A 353 -11.35 -16.40 -4.72
N ASP A 354 -12.28 -17.20 -4.22
CA ASP A 354 -12.00 -18.26 -3.25
C ASP A 354 -11.11 -19.35 -3.86
N ARG A 355 -11.40 -19.78 -5.10
CA ARG A 355 -10.55 -20.72 -5.86
C ARG A 355 -9.13 -20.20 -6.04
N VAL A 356 -8.94 -18.92 -6.38
CA VAL A 356 -7.60 -18.33 -6.47
C VAL A 356 -6.90 -18.44 -5.13
N GLY A 357 -7.56 -18.05 -4.05
CA GLY A 357 -6.98 -18.17 -2.70
C GLY A 357 -6.60 -19.61 -2.34
N ASP A 358 -7.43 -20.59 -2.70
CA ASP A 358 -7.18 -22.01 -2.42
C ASP A 358 -5.95 -22.51 -3.17
N LEU A 359 -5.76 -22.12 -4.44
CA LEU A 359 -4.54 -22.46 -5.19
C LEU A 359 -3.26 -22.01 -4.48
N PHE A 360 -3.26 -20.82 -3.87
CA PHE A 360 -2.11 -20.35 -3.08
C PHE A 360 -1.97 -21.13 -1.76
N ARG A 361 -3.07 -21.40 -1.06
CA ARG A 361 -3.06 -22.13 0.23
C ARG A 361 -2.62 -23.57 0.06
N ASP A 362 -3.12 -24.26 -0.96
CA ASP A 362 -2.75 -25.64 -1.29
C ASP A 362 -1.26 -25.73 -1.62
N ARG A 363 -0.71 -24.74 -2.33
CA ARG A 363 0.70 -24.74 -2.74
C ARG A 363 1.66 -24.32 -1.63
N TYR A 364 1.32 -23.30 -0.84
CA TYR A 364 2.26 -22.66 0.09
C TYR A 364 1.94 -22.87 1.57
N GLY A 365 0.80 -23.49 1.89
CA GLY A 365 0.41 -23.88 3.25
C GLY A 365 -0.02 -22.73 4.15
N SER A 366 0.23 -22.86 5.45
CA SER A 366 -0.27 -21.94 6.49
C SER A 366 0.28 -20.50 6.41
N ARG A 367 1.37 -20.28 5.65
CA ARG A 367 1.95 -18.95 5.38
C ARG A 367 1.76 -18.54 3.92
N ALA A 368 0.70 -19.02 3.26
CA ALA A 368 0.44 -18.73 1.85
C ALA A 368 0.29 -17.23 1.56
N GLY A 369 -0.24 -16.43 2.49
CA GLY A 369 -0.28 -14.97 2.36
C GLY A 369 1.10 -14.32 2.32
N TRP A 370 2.09 -14.90 3.00
CA TRP A 370 3.48 -14.41 2.97
C TRP A 370 4.17 -14.79 1.66
N ALA A 371 3.98 -16.02 1.20
CA ALA A 371 4.41 -16.45 -0.14
C ALA A 371 3.79 -15.57 -1.24
N HIS A 372 2.48 -15.33 -1.14
CA HIS A 372 1.77 -14.40 -2.00
C HIS A 372 2.43 -13.01 -2.02
N SER A 373 2.83 -12.46 -0.87
CA SER A 373 3.47 -11.14 -0.81
C SER A 373 4.83 -11.11 -1.52
N LEU A 374 5.60 -12.20 -1.51
CA LEU A 374 6.83 -12.31 -2.32
C LEU A 374 6.53 -12.28 -3.82
N LEU A 375 5.55 -13.08 -4.26
CA LEU A 375 5.14 -13.12 -5.66
C LEU A 375 4.61 -11.77 -6.14
N PHE A 376 3.81 -11.10 -5.31
CA PHE A 376 3.34 -9.74 -5.58
C PHE A 376 4.50 -8.75 -5.68
N THR A 377 5.45 -8.79 -4.74
CA THR A 377 6.62 -7.92 -4.75
C THR A 377 7.43 -8.08 -6.04
N ALA A 378 7.59 -9.32 -6.54
CA ALA A 378 8.25 -9.60 -7.81
C ALA A 378 7.53 -8.98 -9.03
N GLU A 379 6.22 -8.74 -8.98
CA GLU A 379 5.49 -8.06 -10.06
C GLU A 379 5.73 -6.54 -10.10
N LEU A 380 6.19 -5.94 -9.01
CA LEU A 380 6.35 -4.49 -8.93
C LEU A 380 7.52 -4.01 -9.80
N PRO A 381 7.37 -2.93 -10.58
CA PRO A 381 8.42 -2.41 -11.44
C PRO A 381 9.76 -2.16 -10.72
N ALA A 382 9.71 -1.69 -9.47
CA ALA A 382 10.88 -1.39 -8.64
C ALA A 382 11.77 -2.61 -8.38
N PHE A 383 11.23 -3.83 -8.44
CA PHE A 383 11.94 -5.06 -8.13
C PHE A 383 12.19 -5.96 -9.35
N ARG A 384 11.65 -5.62 -10.53
CA ARG A 384 11.83 -6.45 -11.73
C ARG A 384 13.30 -6.67 -12.08
N ALA A 385 14.13 -5.64 -11.93
CA ALA A 385 15.58 -5.72 -12.22
C ALA A 385 16.34 -6.69 -11.30
N ARG A 386 15.78 -7.05 -10.13
CA ARG A 386 16.38 -8.03 -9.20
C ARG A 386 16.15 -9.47 -9.66
N LEU A 387 15.16 -9.71 -10.51
CA LEU A 387 14.77 -11.05 -10.95
C LEU A 387 15.72 -11.59 -12.03
N PRO A 388 15.84 -12.91 -12.21
CA PRO A 388 16.59 -13.49 -13.33
C PRO A 388 16.07 -12.98 -14.69
N ALA A 389 16.97 -12.72 -15.64
CA ALA A 389 16.59 -12.17 -16.96
C ALA A 389 15.56 -13.03 -17.71
N SER A 390 15.69 -14.36 -17.61
CA SER A 390 14.72 -15.31 -18.20
C SER A 390 13.32 -15.15 -17.61
N LEU A 391 13.23 -14.93 -16.30
CA LEU A 391 11.96 -14.68 -15.61
C LEU A 391 11.38 -13.33 -16.03
N GLN A 392 12.19 -12.27 -16.10
CA GLN A 392 11.74 -10.96 -16.56
C GLN A 392 11.16 -11.01 -17.99
N GLN A 393 11.84 -11.75 -18.88
CA GLN A 393 11.39 -11.96 -20.26
C GLN A 393 10.04 -12.70 -20.29
N GLU A 394 9.94 -13.84 -19.61
CA GLU A 394 8.71 -14.65 -19.56
C GLU A 394 7.50 -13.83 -19.05
N MET A 395 7.70 -13.07 -17.98
CA MET A 395 6.63 -12.21 -17.43
C MET A 395 6.21 -11.11 -18.42
N SER A 396 7.14 -10.60 -19.22
CA SER A 396 6.88 -9.56 -20.23
C SER A 396 6.12 -10.14 -21.43
N GLU A 397 6.52 -11.32 -21.91
CA GLU A 397 5.83 -12.06 -22.97
C GLU A 397 4.39 -12.39 -22.57
N PHE A 398 4.17 -12.84 -21.34
CA PHE A 398 2.83 -13.09 -20.83
C PHE A 398 1.97 -11.80 -20.82
N ALA A 399 2.55 -10.67 -20.38
CA ALA A 399 1.84 -9.39 -20.37
C ALA A 399 1.45 -8.91 -21.78
N VAL A 400 2.29 -9.17 -22.80
CA VAL A 400 1.98 -8.90 -24.21
C VAL A 400 0.83 -9.80 -24.67
N SER A 401 0.91 -11.11 -24.41
CA SER A 401 -0.14 -12.08 -24.74
C SER A 401 -1.51 -11.69 -24.15
N GLU A 402 -1.54 -11.27 -22.87
CA GLU A 402 -2.76 -10.84 -22.18
C GLU A 402 -3.39 -9.59 -22.84
N LYS A 403 -2.56 -8.64 -23.29
CA LYS A 403 -3.03 -7.43 -23.99
C LYS A 403 -3.63 -7.77 -25.34
N GLU A 404 -2.99 -8.65 -26.12
CA GLU A 404 -3.51 -9.08 -27.43
C GLU A 404 -4.81 -9.89 -27.30
N ALA A 405 -4.91 -10.76 -26.29
CA ALA A 405 -6.16 -11.49 -26.00
C ALA A 405 -7.32 -10.51 -25.69
N LYS A 406 -7.09 -9.52 -24.81
CA LYS A 406 -8.09 -8.49 -24.48
C LYS A 406 -8.48 -7.64 -25.67
N LYS A 407 -7.53 -7.30 -26.55
CA LYS A 407 -7.78 -6.55 -27.80
C LYS A 407 -8.68 -7.36 -28.74
N THR A 408 -8.39 -8.66 -28.89
CA THR A 408 -9.17 -9.59 -29.70
C THR A 408 -10.59 -9.75 -29.16
N GLU A 409 -10.76 -9.92 -27.85
CA GLU A 409 -12.08 -10.02 -27.21
C GLU A 409 -12.91 -8.74 -27.37
N ARG A 410 -12.28 -7.56 -27.18
CA ARG A 410 -12.95 -6.26 -27.42
C ARG A 410 -13.39 -6.10 -28.87
N ALA A 411 -12.55 -6.51 -29.82
CA ALA A 411 -12.90 -6.48 -31.24
C ALA A 411 -14.08 -7.42 -31.55
N ALA A 412 -14.09 -8.64 -31.02
CA ALA A 412 -15.19 -9.58 -31.16
C ALA A 412 -16.49 -9.04 -30.55
N ARG A 413 -16.43 -8.43 -29.37
CA ARG A 413 -17.59 -7.80 -28.72
C ARG A 413 -18.13 -6.61 -29.52
N LYS A 414 -17.25 -5.79 -30.11
CA LYS A 414 -17.64 -4.68 -30.99
C LYS A 414 -18.36 -5.20 -32.24
N ARG A 415 -17.83 -6.24 -32.90
CA ARG A 415 -18.45 -6.87 -34.08
C ARG A 415 -19.84 -7.43 -33.78
N ARG A 416 -20.02 -8.10 -32.63
CA ARG A 416 -21.34 -8.61 -32.21
C ARG A 416 -22.35 -7.48 -31.99
N ARG A 417 -21.91 -6.33 -31.46
CA ARG A 417 -22.80 -5.19 -31.24
C ARG A 417 -23.22 -4.53 -32.55
N THR A 418 -22.30 -4.37 -33.50
CA THR A 418 -22.60 -3.79 -34.82
C THR A 418 -23.40 -4.74 -35.72
N GLY A 419 -23.25 -6.06 -35.55
CA GLY A 419 -24.07 -7.05 -36.27
C GLY A 419 -25.51 -7.08 -35.77
N ALA A 420 -25.72 -6.96 -34.45
CA ALA A 420 -27.07 -6.91 -33.87
C ALA A 420 -27.84 -5.61 -34.18
N GLU A 421 -27.14 -4.52 -34.52
CA GLU A 421 -27.76 -3.26 -34.95
C GLU A 421 -28.16 -3.28 -36.46
N GLY A 422 -27.66 -4.25 -37.24
CA GLY A 422 -27.94 -4.37 -38.69
C GLY A 422 -29.01 -5.39 -39.08
N GLU A 423 -29.52 -6.19 -38.13
CA GLU A 423 -30.56 -7.20 -38.35
C GLU A 423 -31.96 -6.74 -37.86
N GLY A 424 -32.13 -5.45 -37.52
CA GLY A 424 -33.39 -4.87 -37.06
C GLY A 424 -34.17 -4.04 -38.08
N GLU A 425 -33.68 -3.90 -39.31
CA GLU A 425 -34.35 -3.17 -40.41
C GLU A 425 -34.51 -4.12 -41.60
N GLY A 426 -35.57 -4.93 -41.58
CA GLY A 426 -35.87 -5.83 -42.70
C GLY A 426 -36.94 -6.83 -42.34
N GLU A 427 -38.20 -6.37 -42.27
CA GLU A 427 -39.43 -7.10 -42.64
C GLU A 427 -40.66 -6.34 -42.10
N GLU A 428 -41.07 -5.27 -42.79
CA GLU A 428 -42.48 -4.83 -42.84
C GLU A 428 -42.77 -4.38 -44.28
N GLU A 429 -42.94 -5.34 -45.17
CA GLU A 429 -43.73 -5.17 -46.40
C GLU A 429 -44.87 -6.20 -46.32
N GLY A 430 -46.06 -5.70 -46.02
CA GLY A 430 -47.30 -6.44 -45.95
C GLY A 430 -48.44 -5.51 -46.33
N GLU A 431 -48.71 -5.50 -47.63
CA GLU A 431 -49.70 -4.72 -48.38
C GLU A 431 -51.08 -4.64 -47.69
N GLY A 432 -51.65 -3.44 -47.65
CA GLY A 432 -53.02 -3.20 -47.24
C GLY A 432 -53.75 -2.32 -48.26
N GLU A 433 -54.40 -2.94 -49.24
CA GLU A 433 -55.37 -2.32 -50.15
C GLU A 433 -56.71 -3.07 -50.10
N GLY A 434 -57.79 -2.33 -49.78
CA GLY A 434 -59.21 -2.55 -50.15
C GLY A 434 -59.90 -3.83 -49.64
N ASP A 435 -61.20 -3.92 -49.39
CA ASP A 435 -62.38 -3.08 -49.61
C ASP A 435 -63.58 -3.83 -48.97
N GLY A 436 -64.66 -3.11 -48.63
CA GLY A 436 -66.03 -3.65 -48.72
C GLY A 436 -66.69 -4.34 -47.51
N GLY A 437 -67.45 -3.56 -46.72
CA GLY A 437 -68.91 -3.71 -46.55
C GLY A 437 -69.55 -4.89 -45.79
N GLY A 438 -70.56 -4.55 -44.95
CA GLY A 438 -71.65 -5.45 -44.48
C GLY A 438 -71.79 -5.52 -42.96
N ASP A 439 -72.72 -4.75 -42.37
CA ASP A 439 -74.00 -5.20 -41.77
C ASP A 439 -73.84 -5.69 -40.30
N ALA A 440 -74.31 -4.95 -39.28
CA ALA A 440 -75.68 -4.85 -38.75
C ALA A 440 -76.10 -6.03 -37.84
N GLU A 441 -76.61 -5.68 -36.64
CA GLU A 441 -77.29 -6.52 -35.61
C GLU A 441 -76.37 -7.48 -34.84
N GLU A 442 -76.35 -7.56 -33.50
CA GLU A 442 -77.37 -7.39 -32.45
C GLU A 442 -76.70 -6.93 -31.13
#